data_AF-A0A182RKG3-F1
#
_entry.id   AF-A0A182RKG3-F1
#
_cell.length_a   1.000
_cell.length_b   1.000
_cell.length_c   1.000
_cell.angle_alpha   90.00
_cell.angle_beta   90.00
_cell.angle_gamma   90.00
#
_symmetry.space_group_name_H-M   'P 1'
#
loop_
_entity.id
_entity.type
_entity.pdbx_description
1 polymer ?
#
loop_
_entity_poly.entity_id
_entity_poly.type
_entity_poly.pdbx_seq_one_letter_code
_entity_poly.pdbx_strand_id
1 'polypeptide(L)'
;MLYNLEPDRSITGGAWYQDQDFEAEFVDVLNQQCLRFLRIKRDSARTSGEGPLAVQKLSECSVADVHRFISDLGISKISLDEDDLETILKTVVYDGKAERIAQVNGGFLYRAIETPIAAPGLVQMPCGICPVIKNCADCGEITPKLCTYISEWLD
;
A
#
# COMPACT_ATOMS: atom_id res chain seq x y z
N MET A 1 -19.95 10.05 -29.96
CA MET A 1 -18.56 10.50 -29.72
C MET A 1 -17.92 10.79 -31.06
N LEU A 2 -17.22 11.92 -31.19
CA LEU A 2 -16.41 12.22 -32.38
C LEU A 2 -15.22 11.25 -32.39
N TYR A 3 -14.96 10.61 -33.53
CA TYR A 3 -13.99 9.51 -33.68
C TYR A 3 -12.55 9.88 -33.26
N ASN A 4 -12.20 11.17 -33.30
CA ASN A 4 -10.82 11.65 -33.11
C ASN A 4 -10.53 12.22 -31.71
N LEU A 5 -11.48 12.15 -30.78
CA LEU A 5 -11.31 12.71 -29.43
C LEU A 5 -11.25 11.56 -28.43
N GLU A 6 -10.08 11.38 -27.82
CA GLU A 6 -9.95 10.53 -26.65
C GLU A 6 -10.68 11.20 -25.48
N PRO A 7 -11.63 10.49 -24.84
CA PRO A 7 -12.33 11.02 -23.69
C PRO A 7 -11.37 11.30 -22.54
N ASP A 8 -11.64 12.38 -21.81
CA ASP A 8 -10.79 12.78 -20.70
C ASP A 8 -10.69 11.70 -19.62
N ARG A 9 -9.52 11.60 -18.99
CA ARG A 9 -9.19 10.58 -17.97
C ARG A 9 -10.13 10.60 -16.77
N SER A 10 -10.71 11.77 -16.45
CA SER A 10 -11.73 11.90 -15.40
C SER A 10 -13.03 11.15 -15.70
N ILE A 11 -13.31 10.86 -16.98
CA ILE A 11 -14.51 10.16 -17.44
C ILE A 11 -14.22 8.68 -17.70
N THR A 12 -13.02 8.33 -18.17
CA THR A 12 -12.65 6.94 -18.48
C THR A 12 -12.13 6.16 -17.27
N GLY A 13 -11.72 6.85 -16.20
CA GLY A 13 -11.15 6.21 -15.02
C GLY A 13 -9.68 5.80 -15.17
N GLY A 14 -9.04 6.14 -16.30
CA GLY A 14 -7.61 5.90 -16.55
C GLY A 14 -7.26 4.43 -16.76
N ALA A 15 -6.02 4.05 -16.43
CA ALA A 15 -5.48 2.71 -16.66
C ALA A 15 -6.06 1.61 -15.75
N TRP A 16 -7.01 1.94 -14.86
CA TRP A 16 -7.53 1.02 -13.84
C TRP A 16 -8.81 0.29 -14.23
N TYR A 17 -9.40 0.65 -15.36
CA TYR A 17 -10.66 0.09 -15.83
C TYR A 17 -10.46 -0.66 -17.14
N GLN A 18 -10.99 -1.89 -17.19
CA GLN A 18 -11.11 -2.67 -18.42
C GLN A 18 -12.57 -3.10 -18.55
N ASP A 19 -13.17 -2.87 -19.71
CA ASP A 19 -14.57 -3.24 -20.00
C ASP A 19 -15.62 -2.73 -18.98
N GLN A 20 -15.39 -1.55 -18.40
CA GLN A 20 -16.21 -0.91 -17.35
C GLN A 20 -16.09 -1.51 -15.95
N ASP A 21 -15.25 -2.55 -15.79
CA ASP A 21 -14.91 -3.11 -14.50
C ASP A 21 -13.59 -2.56 -13.99
N PHE A 22 -13.51 -2.33 -12.68
CA PHE A 22 -12.29 -1.90 -12.01
C PHE A 22 -11.39 -3.11 -11.73
N GLU A 23 -10.15 -3.06 -12.19
CA GLU A 23 -9.18 -4.14 -12.02
C GLU A 23 -8.49 -4.08 -10.65
N ALA A 24 -9.22 -4.42 -9.58
CA ALA A 24 -8.70 -4.39 -8.22
C ALA A 24 -7.46 -5.29 -8.03
N GLU A 25 -7.48 -6.49 -8.63
CA GLU A 25 -6.35 -7.43 -8.54
C GLU A 25 -5.08 -6.85 -9.15
N PHE A 26 -5.20 -6.15 -10.28
CA PHE A 26 -4.08 -5.51 -10.95
C PHE A 26 -3.47 -4.39 -10.10
N VAL A 27 -4.31 -3.55 -9.50
CA VAL A 27 -3.90 -2.49 -8.56
C VAL A 27 -3.17 -3.07 -7.36
N ASP A 28 -3.66 -4.19 -6.80
CA ASP A 28 -3.01 -4.86 -5.68
C ASP A 28 -1.63 -5.42 -6.05
N VAL A 29 -1.50 -6.03 -7.25
CA VAL A 29 -0.19 -6.49 -7.75
C VAL A 29 0.78 -5.33 -7.90
N LEU A 30 0.35 -4.21 -8.50
CA LEU A 30 1.20 -3.03 -8.66
C LEU A 30 1.61 -2.42 -7.32
N ASN A 31 0.70 -2.34 -6.35
CA ASN A 31 0.99 -1.87 -5.00
C ASN A 31 2.10 -2.73 -4.35
N GLN A 32 1.96 -4.05 -4.44
CA GLN A 32 2.97 -4.99 -3.93
C GLN A 32 4.32 -4.83 -4.63
N GLN A 33 4.36 -4.64 -5.96
CA GLN A 33 5.61 -4.46 -6.69
C GLN A 33 6.28 -3.12 -6.38
N CYS A 34 5.51 -2.03 -6.30
CA CYS A 34 6.02 -0.72 -5.90
C CYS A 34 6.67 -0.79 -4.51
N LEU A 35 5.97 -1.41 -3.54
CA LEU A 35 6.50 -1.59 -2.20
C LEU A 35 7.76 -2.46 -2.19
N ARG A 36 7.79 -3.53 -3.00
CA ARG A 36 8.95 -4.41 -3.11
C ARG A 36 10.17 -3.65 -3.62
N PHE A 37 10.02 -2.81 -4.64
CA PHE A 37 11.10 -1.98 -5.15
C PHE A 37 11.65 -1.02 -4.08
N LEU A 38 10.77 -0.31 -3.36
CA LEU A 38 11.17 0.61 -2.30
C LEU A 38 11.94 -0.13 -1.18
N ARG A 39 11.54 -1.36 -0.83
CA ARG A 39 12.24 -2.19 0.15
C ARG A 39 13.62 -2.62 -0.34
N ILE A 40 13.72 -3.11 -1.57
CA ILE A 40 15.01 -3.51 -2.18
C ILE A 40 16.00 -2.33 -2.14
N LYS A 41 15.57 -1.14 -2.56
CA LYS A 41 16.42 0.05 -2.56
C LYS A 41 16.83 0.46 -1.15
N ARG A 42 15.92 0.37 -0.18
CA ARG A 42 16.24 0.61 1.23
C ARG A 42 17.25 -0.38 1.80
N ASP A 43 17.09 -1.66 1.52
CA ASP A 43 17.99 -2.70 2.05
C ASP A 43 19.37 -2.65 1.37
N SER A 44 19.41 -2.30 0.08
CA SER A 44 20.66 -1.98 -0.63
C SER A 44 21.38 -0.78 -0.01
N ALA A 45 20.65 0.30 0.31
CA ALA A 45 21.20 1.46 1.01
C ALA A 45 21.69 1.12 2.42
N ARG A 46 21.03 0.22 3.17
CA ARG A 46 21.51 -0.24 4.48
C ARG A 46 22.81 -1.04 4.37
N THR A 47 23.00 -1.77 3.28
CA THR A 47 24.17 -2.64 3.05
C THR A 47 25.39 -1.84 2.56
N SER A 48 25.22 -0.61 2.08
CA SER A 48 26.32 0.19 1.51
C SER A 48 27.41 0.59 2.52
N GLY A 49 27.14 0.48 3.82
CA GLY A 49 28.11 0.82 4.88
C GLY A 49 28.40 2.31 5.01
N GLU A 50 27.61 3.17 4.36
CA GLU A 50 27.74 4.62 4.45
C GLU A 50 27.16 5.19 5.76
N GLY A 51 27.40 6.48 6.02
CA GLY A 51 26.87 7.15 7.20
C GLY A 51 25.33 7.23 7.21
N PRO A 52 24.68 7.38 8.38
CA PRO A 52 23.21 7.34 8.50
C PRO A 52 22.45 8.30 7.58
N LEU A 53 22.97 9.52 7.40
CA LEU A 53 22.37 10.53 6.52
C LEU A 53 22.46 10.13 5.04
N ALA A 54 23.57 9.51 4.65
CA ALA A 54 23.78 9.07 3.27
C ALA A 54 22.89 7.87 2.95
N VAL A 55 22.79 6.89 3.87
CA VAL A 55 21.85 5.76 3.77
C VAL A 55 20.39 6.23 3.63
N GLN A 56 19.99 7.26 4.38
CA GLN A 56 18.65 7.84 4.25
C GLN A 56 18.39 8.42 2.87
N LYS A 57 19.35 9.16 2.30
CA LYS A 57 19.22 9.73 0.95
C LYS A 57 19.25 8.66 -0.14
N LEU A 58 20.10 7.64 0.00
CA LEU A 58 20.22 6.54 -0.97
C LEU A 58 18.95 5.68 -1.05
N SER A 59 18.18 5.60 0.03
CA SER A 59 16.92 4.85 0.09
C SER A 59 15.72 5.62 -0.50
N GLU A 60 15.88 6.88 -0.90
CA GLU A 60 14.84 7.70 -1.53
C GLU A 60 14.75 7.41 -3.03
N CYS A 61 13.51 7.34 -3.54
CA CYS A 61 13.21 7.00 -4.93
C CYS A 61 12.29 8.05 -5.55
N SER A 62 12.54 8.40 -6.81
CA SER A 62 11.60 9.19 -7.60
C SER A 62 10.52 8.30 -8.22
N VAL A 63 9.39 8.90 -8.63
CA VAL A 63 8.35 8.20 -9.38
C VAL A 63 8.91 7.62 -10.69
N ALA A 64 9.78 8.36 -11.37
CA ALA A 64 10.46 7.92 -12.58
C ALA A 64 11.32 6.65 -12.36
N ASP A 65 11.97 6.49 -11.21
CA ASP A 65 12.72 5.27 -10.90
C ASP A 65 11.81 4.06 -10.75
N VAL A 66 10.66 4.26 -10.09
CA VAL A 66 9.64 3.20 -9.93
C VAL A 66 9.02 2.85 -11.29
N HIS A 67 8.74 3.86 -12.12
CA HIS A 67 8.22 3.68 -13.47
C HIS A 67 9.13 2.83 -14.35
N ARG A 68 10.44 3.12 -14.34
CA ARG A 68 11.43 2.29 -15.04
C ARG A 68 11.42 0.85 -14.54
N PHE A 69 11.42 0.65 -13.22
CA PHE A 69 11.41 -0.69 -12.63
C PHE A 69 10.16 -1.50 -13.01
N ILE A 70 8.98 -0.88 -12.97
CA ILE A 70 7.72 -1.54 -13.35
C ILE A 70 7.69 -1.84 -14.85
N SER A 71 8.20 -0.92 -15.68
CA SER A 71 8.30 -1.11 -17.13
C SER A 71 9.23 -2.28 -17.48
N ASP A 72 10.38 -2.38 -16.79
CA ASP A 72 11.35 -3.46 -17.00
C ASP A 72 10.81 -4.84 -16.58
N LEU A 73 9.90 -4.89 -15.60
CA LEU A 73 9.24 -6.12 -15.18
C LEU A 73 8.22 -6.63 -16.21
N GLY A 74 7.70 -5.76 -17.09
CA GLY A 74 6.78 -6.15 -18.17
C GLY A 74 5.46 -6.76 -17.68
N ILE A 75 4.94 -6.28 -16.55
CA ILE A 75 3.75 -6.86 -15.88
C ILE A 75 2.46 -6.53 -16.64
N SER A 76 2.37 -5.32 -17.20
CA SER A 76 1.17 -4.83 -17.86
C SER A 76 1.35 -4.79 -19.38
N LYS A 77 0.27 -5.10 -20.10
CA LYS A 77 0.14 -4.78 -21.53
C LYS A 77 -0.33 -3.35 -21.75
N ILE A 78 -0.93 -2.75 -20.72
CA ILE A 78 -1.44 -1.39 -20.69
C ILE A 78 -0.26 -0.44 -20.42
N SER A 79 -0.23 0.69 -21.12
CA SER A 79 0.73 1.78 -20.88
C SER A 79 0.39 2.47 -19.56
N LEU A 80 1.32 2.43 -18.61
CA LEU A 80 1.22 3.13 -17.33
C LEU A 80 2.01 4.43 -17.42
N ASP A 81 1.40 5.55 -17.04
CA ASP A 81 2.08 6.84 -16.94
C ASP A 81 2.70 7.05 -15.55
N GLU A 82 3.58 8.05 -15.42
CA GLU A 82 4.15 8.43 -14.11
C GLU A 82 3.06 8.89 -13.13
N ASP A 83 2.02 9.59 -13.63
CA ASP A 83 0.88 10.04 -12.83
C ASP A 83 0.13 8.85 -12.18
N ASP A 84 -0.07 7.77 -12.95
CA ASP A 84 -0.75 6.57 -12.47
C ASP A 84 0.04 5.93 -11.33
N LEU A 85 1.36 5.80 -11.48
CA LEU A 85 2.22 5.27 -10.42
C LEU A 85 2.31 6.20 -9.22
N GLU A 86 2.20 7.51 -9.40
CA GLU A 86 2.11 8.43 -8.27
C GLU A 86 0.85 8.17 -7.44
N THR A 87 -0.28 7.83 -8.06
CA THR A 87 -1.49 7.45 -7.33
C THR A 87 -1.31 6.16 -6.52
N ILE A 88 -0.65 5.15 -7.10
CA ILE A 88 -0.32 3.90 -6.39
C ILE A 88 0.67 4.14 -5.25
N LEU A 89 1.70 4.96 -5.46
CA LEU A 89 2.65 5.29 -4.40
C LEU A 89 1.97 6.03 -3.23
N LYS A 90 0.97 6.85 -3.50
CA LYS A 90 0.13 7.47 -2.45
C LYS A 90 -0.63 6.41 -1.65
N THR A 91 -1.17 5.35 -2.26
CA THR A 91 -1.84 4.27 -1.51
C THR A 91 -0.85 3.52 -0.61
N VAL A 92 0.37 3.26 -1.07
CA VAL A 92 1.42 2.65 -0.24
C VAL A 92 1.80 3.52 0.97
N VAL A 93 1.75 4.85 0.79
CA VAL A 93 1.95 5.81 1.89
C VAL A 93 0.76 5.78 2.87
N TYR A 94 -0.48 5.72 2.37
CA TYR A 94 -1.68 5.61 3.21
C TYR A 94 -1.75 4.29 3.99
N ASP A 95 -1.20 3.21 3.44
CA ASP A 95 -0.99 1.94 4.13
C ASP A 95 0.04 2.04 5.28
N GLY A 96 0.76 3.15 5.40
CA GLY A 96 1.81 3.35 6.40
C GLY A 96 3.08 2.54 6.13
N LYS A 97 3.26 2.02 4.92
CA LYS A 97 4.42 1.20 4.52
C LYS A 97 5.54 2.02 3.86
N ALA A 98 5.24 3.24 3.44
CA ALA A 98 6.19 4.18 2.85
C ALA A 98 5.93 5.60 3.33
N GLU A 99 6.94 6.47 3.23
CA GLU A 99 6.79 7.92 3.38
C GLU A 99 7.01 8.63 2.07
N ARG A 100 6.45 9.84 1.99
CA ARG A 100 6.64 10.78 0.91
C ARG A 100 7.40 12.00 1.41
N ILE A 101 8.46 12.37 0.70
CA ILE A 101 9.35 13.47 1.04
C ILE A 101 9.20 14.54 -0.04
N ALA A 102 8.83 15.76 0.36
CA ALA A 102 8.68 16.88 -0.55
C ALA A 102 10.05 17.48 -0.90
N GLN A 103 10.29 17.71 -2.19
CA GLN A 103 11.47 18.42 -2.67
C GLN A 103 11.18 19.90 -2.91
N VAL A 104 12.22 20.73 -2.88
CA VAL A 104 12.13 22.18 -3.16
C VAL A 104 11.61 22.46 -4.56
N ASN A 105 11.85 21.55 -5.51
CA ASN A 105 11.43 21.68 -6.91
C ASN A 105 9.94 21.35 -7.13
N GLY A 106 9.17 21.08 -6.07
CA GLY A 106 7.75 20.68 -6.15
C GLY A 106 7.53 19.19 -6.44
N GLY A 107 8.60 18.41 -6.65
CA GLY A 107 8.54 16.96 -6.80
C GLY A 107 8.47 16.20 -5.47
N PHE A 108 8.13 14.92 -5.55
CA PHE A 108 8.06 14.02 -4.40
C PHE A 108 9.02 12.84 -4.56
N LEU A 109 9.69 12.48 -3.47
CA LEU A 109 10.44 11.25 -3.33
C LEU A 109 9.71 10.30 -2.37
N TYR A 110 9.96 9.02 -2.54
CA TYR A 110 9.33 7.95 -1.76
C TYR A 110 10.39 7.05 -1.15
N ARG A 111 10.14 6.57 0.07
CA ARG A 111 11.01 5.64 0.79
C ARG A 111 10.17 4.64 1.58
N ALA A 112 10.59 3.37 1.60
CA ALA A 112 9.96 2.36 2.44
C ALA A 112 10.29 2.57 3.92
N ILE A 113 9.27 2.43 4.78
CA ILE A 113 9.40 2.51 6.23
C ILE A 113 9.11 1.14 6.85
N GLU A 114 9.80 0.83 7.95
CA GLU A 114 9.39 -0.22 8.88
C GLU A 114 8.56 0.40 9.99
N THR A 115 7.37 -0.15 10.24
CA THR A 115 6.55 0.22 11.38
C THR A 115 7.32 -0.09 12.67
N PRO A 116 7.63 0.92 13.50
CA PRO A 116 8.49 0.71 14.68
C PRO A 116 7.76 -0.03 15.82
N ILE A 117 6.43 -0.10 15.77
CA ILE A 117 5.59 -0.65 16.82
C ILE A 117 4.87 -1.88 16.26
N ALA A 118 4.92 -2.98 17.00
CA ALA A 118 4.15 -4.18 16.67
C ALA A 118 2.65 -3.96 16.85
N ALA A 119 1.83 -4.83 16.25
CA ALA A 119 0.38 -4.77 16.45
C ALA A 119 0.05 -4.88 17.96
N PRO A 120 -0.81 -4.00 18.49
CA PRO A 120 -1.13 -4.01 19.92
C PRO A 120 -1.87 -5.29 20.30
N GLY A 121 -1.67 -5.77 21.53
CA GLY A 121 -2.30 -7.01 22.02
C GLY A 121 -3.84 -7.00 21.96
N LEU A 122 -4.46 -5.81 21.95
CA LEU A 122 -5.90 -5.67 21.81
C LEU A 122 -6.42 -6.22 20.47
N VAL A 123 -5.73 -5.96 19.35
CA VAL A 123 -6.14 -6.49 18.05
C VAL A 123 -5.72 -7.95 17.84
N GLN A 124 -4.89 -8.48 18.74
CA GLN A 124 -4.46 -9.88 18.72
C GLN A 124 -5.41 -10.81 19.48
N MET A 125 -6.35 -10.27 20.26
CA MET A 125 -7.36 -11.03 20.97
C MET A 125 -8.73 -10.90 20.29
N PRO A 126 -9.58 -11.95 20.34
CA PRO A 126 -10.89 -11.93 19.68
C PRO A 126 -11.79 -10.79 20.16
N CYS A 127 -11.66 -10.37 21.42
CA CYS A 127 -12.44 -9.26 21.98
C CYS A 127 -12.17 -7.92 21.28
N GLY A 128 -10.94 -7.62 20.86
CA GLY A 128 -10.62 -6.30 20.28
C GLY A 128 -11.16 -6.09 18.87
N ILE A 129 -11.59 -7.17 18.20
CA ILE A 129 -12.20 -7.14 16.87
C ILE A 129 -13.65 -7.68 16.89
N CYS A 130 -14.20 -7.95 18.07
CA CYS A 130 -15.51 -8.59 18.20
C CYS A 130 -16.63 -7.66 17.72
N PRO A 131 -17.43 -8.06 16.71
CA PRO A 131 -18.48 -7.21 16.15
C PRO A 131 -19.64 -6.98 17.12
N VAL A 132 -19.81 -7.87 18.10
CA VAL A 132 -20.91 -7.86 19.08
C VAL A 132 -20.44 -7.54 20.50
N ILE A 133 -19.25 -6.96 20.67
CA ILE A 133 -18.67 -6.67 22.00
C ILE A 133 -19.60 -5.86 22.90
N LYS A 134 -20.38 -4.93 22.33
CA LYS A 134 -21.33 -4.08 23.07
C LYS A 134 -22.45 -4.87 23.74
N ASN A 135 -22.75 -6.06 23.24
CA ASN A 135 -23.80 -6.93 23.76
C ASN A 135 -23.25 -8.01 24.69
N CYS A 136 -21.92 -8.10 24.85
CA CYS A 136 -21.27 -9.10 25.68
C CYS A 136 -21.25 -8.64 27.14
N ALA A 137 -21.83 -9.46 28.03
CA ALA A 137 -21.87 -9.19 29.47
C ALA A 137 -21.81 -10.50 30.27
N ASP A 138 -21.75 -10.39 31.60
CA ASP A 138 -21.77 -11.57 32.49
C ASP A 138 -23.14 -12.26 32.52
N CYS A 139 -24.18 -11.61 32.01
CA CYS A 139 -25.53 -12.14 31.89
C CYS A 139 -26.12 -11.85 30.49
N GLY A 140 -27.09 -12.67 30.05
CA GLY A 140 -27.72 -12.57 28.74
C GLY A 140 -27.36 -13.72 27.80
N GLU A 141 -27.70 -13.57 26.53
CA GLU A 141 -27.46 -14.59 25.50
C GLU A 141 -25.99 -14.59 25.02
N ILE A 142 -25.36 -13.41 24.97
CA ILE A 142 -23.96 -13.24 24.54
C ILE A 142 -23.12 -13.05 25.80
N THR A 143 -22.37 -14.08 26.17
CA THR A 143 -21.50 -14.06 27.35
C THR A 143 -20.10 -14.56 27.02
N PRO A 144 -19.05 -14.12 27.75
CA PRO A 144 -17.69 -14.61 27.54
C PRO A 144 -17.56 -16.14 27.70
N LYS A 145 -18.39 -16.75 28.57
CA LYS A 145 -18.37 -18.19 28.86
C LYS A 145 -18.89 -19.05 27.72
N LEU A 146 -19.83 -18.52 26.92
CA LEU A 146 -20.44 -19.20 25.77
C LEU A 146 -19.92 -18.62 24.44
N CYS A 147 -18.83 -17.87 24.48
CA CYS A 147 -18.33 -17.13 23.32
C CYS A 147 -17.63 -18.05 22.32
N THR A 148 -18.24 -18.22 21.15
CA THR A 148 -17.66 -19.01 20.04
C THR A 148 -16.32 -18.43 19.57
N TYR A 149 -16.19 -17.11 19.49
CA TYR A 149 -14.95 -16.45 19.06
C TYR A 149 -13.75 -16.73 19.98
N ILE A 150 -13.99 -16.93 21.29
CA ILE A 150 -12.92 -17.27 22.23
C ILE A 150 -12.60 -18.76 22.14
N SER A 151 -13.63 -19.62 22.04
CA SER A 151 -13.43 -21.07 21.89
C SER A 151 -12.63 -21.39 20.62
N GLU A 152 -13.06 -20.87 19.46
CA GLU A 152 -12.36 -21.07 18.18
C GLU A 152 -10.94 -20.51 18.17
N TRP A 153 -10.66 -19.48 18.97
CA TRP A 153 -9.32 -18.88 19.06
C TRP A 153 -8.37 -19.66 19.98
N LEU A 154 -8.91 -20.42 20.94
CA LEU A 154 -8.14 -21.25 21.88
C LEU A 154 -7.90 -22.68 21.38
N ASP A 155 -8.70 -23.15 20.43
CA ASP A 155 -8.55 -24.43 19.74
C ASP A 155 -7.32 -24.45 18.80
#